data_AF-A0A9E0JD22-F1
#
_entry.id   AF-A0A9E0JD22-F1
#
_cell.length_a   1.000
_cell.length_b   1.000
_cell.length_c   1.000
_cell.angle_alpha   90.00
_cell.angle_beta   90.00
_cell.angle_gamma   90.00
#
_symmetry.space_group_name_H-M   'P 1'
#
loop_
_entity.id
_entity.type
_entity.pdbx_description
1 polymer ?
#
loop_
_entity_poly.entity_id
_entity_poly.type
_entity_poly.pdbx_seq_one_letter_code
_entity_poly.pdbx_strand_id
1 'polypeptide(L)'
;SGEALKEIKSFIIEKGEEALIQEYDDVFHNPAYKVVRNTASYYDEGVESGHMRVAVKNFLAKTRIRRDENNFKENEDSVGFILTFMHELIELIIAGQKEYDTVQHCLFVEVINPFIDEFIVNVYEHKMSQAYQSVAVVFNAFIAFERMYFEVAKPPMKESKRAERPEVISGAEARRRAENKAKRDADKAAQKELEA
;
A
#
# COMPACT_ATOMS: atom_id res chain seq x y z
N SER A 1 -3.80 -0.85 -22.94
CA SER A 1 -3.21 -1.91 -22.12
C SER A 1 -2.74 -3.12 -22.93
N GLY A 2 -3.41 -3.51 -24.03
CA GLY A 2 -3.02 -4.70 -24.82
C GLY A 2 -1.58 -4.73 -25.33
N GLU A 3 -1.04 -3.60 -25.79
CA GLU A 3 0.37 -3.52 -26.22
C GLU A 3 1.34 -3.61 -25.04
N ALA A 4 1.06 -2.90 -23.94
CA ALA A 4 1.84 -2.98 -22.71
C ALA A 4 1.96 -4.42 -22.16
N LEU A 5 0.90 -5.23 -22.28
CA LEU A 5 0.96 -6.65 -21.91
C LEU A 5 1.92 -7.46 -22.80
N LYS A 6 2.01 -7.12 -24.09
CA LYS A 6 2.99 -7.74 -24.99
C LYS A 6 4.41 -7.30 -24.65
N GLU A 7 4.61 -6.03 -24.34
CA GLU A 7 5.92 -5.48 -23.93
C GLU A 7 6.44 -6.17 -22.67
N ILE A 8 5.60 -6.35 -21.64
CA ILE A 8 5.95 -7.09 -20.43
C ILE A 8 6.34 -8.54 -20.79
N LYS A 9 5.53 -9.20 -21.61
CA LYS A 9 5.81 -10.57 -22.04
C LYS A 9 7.12 -10.69 -22.81
N SER A 10 7.38 -9.78 -23.75
CA SER A 10 8.62 -9.74 -24.53
C SER A 10 9.82 -9.50 -23.62
N PHE A 11 9.72 -8.56 -22.67
CA PHE A 11 10.79 -8.29 -21.71
C PHE A 11 11.17 -9.54 -20.91
N ILE A 12 10.18 -10.28 -20.38
CA ILE A 12 10.42 -11.51 -19.62
C ILE A 12 11.05 -12.59 -20.51
N ILE A 13 10.59 -12.73 -21.76
CA ILE A 13 11.15 -13.71 -22.70
C ILE A 13 12.60 -13.36 -23.08
N GLU A 14 12.91 -12.08 -23.29
CA GLU A 14 14.21 -11.64 -23.78
C GLU A 14 15.26 -11.50 -22.68
N LYS A 15 14.86 -11.06 -21.49
CA LYS A 15 15.78 -10.73 -20.38
C LYS A 15 15.68 -11.65 -19.17
N GLY A 16 14.63 -12.47 -19.09
CA GLY A 16 14.39 -13.40 -17.99
C GLY A 16 13.76 -12.76 -16.74
N GLU A 17 13.33 -13.61 -15.81
CA GLU A 17 12.70 -13.21 -14.55
C GLU A 17 13.66 -12.44 -13.63
N GLU A 18 14.95 -12.79 -13.65
CA GLU A 18 15.99 -12.10 -12.88
C GLU A 18 16.09 -10.61 -13.24
N ALA A 19 15.92 -10.26 -14.52
CA ALA A 19 15.92 -8.87 -14.95
C ALA A 19 14.71 -8.09 -14.40
N LEU A 20 13.56 -8.74 -14.25
CA LEU A 20 12.37 -8.13 -13.66
C LEU A 20 12.55 -7.92 -12.14
N ILE A 21 13.18 -8.86 -11.45
CA ILE A 21 13.54 -8.73 -10.03
C ILE A 21 14.55 -7.58 -9.84
N GLN A 22 15.59 -7.52 -10.68
CA GLN A 22 16.57 -6.44 -10.62
C GLN A 22 15.92 -5.07 -10.90
N GLU A 23 15.01 -4.99 -11.87
CA GLU A 23 14.27 -3.77 -12.15
C GLU A 23 13.40 -3.35 -10.95
N TYR A 24 12.75 -4.30 -10.27
CA TYR A 24 12.00 -4.03 -9.04
C TYR A 24 12.90 -3.42 -7.97
N ASP A 25 14.08 -3.99 -7.72
CA ASP A 25 15.02 -3.44 -6.75
C ASP A 25 15.52 -2.05 -7.16
N ASP A 26 15.79 -1.83 -8.43
CA ASP A 26 16.21 -0.54 -8.97
C ASP A 26 15.15 0.55 -8.87
N VAL A 27 13.87 0.19 -8.95
CA VAL A 27 12.74 1.13 -8.86
C VAL A 27 12.36 1.41 -7.41
N PHE A 28 12.36 0.41 -6.54
CA PHE A 28 11.75 0.51 -5.20
C PHE A 28 12.75 0.50 -4.03
N HIS A 29 13.97 -0.04 -4.20
CA HIS A 29 14.89 -0.30 -3.08
C HIS A 29 16.31 0.25 -3.23
N ASN A 30 16.70 0.69 -4.42
CA ASN A 30 18.09 1.05 -4.71
C ASN A 30 18.54 2.33 -3.97
N PRO A 31 19.60 2.29 -3.14
CA PRO A 31 20.07 3.44 -2.37
C PRO A 31 20.80 4.50 -3.22
N ALA A 32 21.21 4.17 -4.45
CA ALA A 32 21.96 5.08 -5.33
C ALA A 32 21.07 6.09 -6.05
N TYR A 33 19.77 5.82 -6.19
CA TYR A 33 18.82 6.64 -6.94
C TYR A 33 17.58 6.98 -6.11
N LYS A 34 16.79 7.94 -6.61
CA LYS A 34 15.50 8.26 -5.98
C LYS A 34 14.51 7.13 -6.25
N VAL A 35 14.29 6.27 -5.27
CA VAL A 35 13.28 5.20 -5.34
C VAL A 35 11.86 5.73 -5.37
N VAL A 36 10.96 4.97 -5.99
CA VAL A 36 9.52 5.15 -5.87
C VAL A 36 9.07 4.52 -4.56
N ARG A 37 8.40 5.30 -3.70
CA ARG A 37 7.77 4.73 -2.50
C ARG A 37 6.52 3.97 -2.91
N ASN A 38 6.28 2.84 -2.26
CA ASN A 38 5.21 1.90 -2.60
C ASN A 38 4.16 1.79 -1.50
N THR A 39 4.07 2.74 -0.57
CA THR A 39 3.12 2.72 0.55
C THR A 39 2.14 3.88 0.48
N ALA A 40 0.87 3.63 0.80
CA ALA A 40 -0.17 4.67 0.81
C ALA A 40 0.16 5.78 1.82
N SER A 41 0.73 5.45 2.99
CA SER A 41 1.11 6.44 4.00
C SER A 41 2.10 7.48 3.45
N TYR A 42 3.05 7.07 2.60
CA TYR A 42 4.02 8.00 2.05
C TYR A 42 3.35 9.06 1.17
N TYR A 43 2.39 8.67 0.34
CA TYR A 43 1.70 9.59 -0.55
C TYR A 43 0.69 10.50 0.18
N ASP A 44 0.12 10.02 1.28
CA ASP A 44 -0.83 10.84 2.04
C ASP A 44 -0.15 11.77 3.06
N GLU A 45 0.89 11.27 3.74
CA GLU A 45 1.51 11.91 4.91
C GLU A 45 2.98 12.29 4.72
N GLY A 46 3.62 11.83 3.65
CA GLY A 46 5.06 12.00 3.41
C GLY A 46 5.95 11.10 4.27
N VAL A 47 5.37 10.17 5.03
CA VAL A 47 6.08 9.24 5.93
C VAL A 47 5.61 7.80 5.77
N GLU A 48 6.50 6.86 6.02
CA GLU A 48 6.18 5.43 6.02
C GLU A 48 5.42 5.02 7.29
N SER A 49 4.56 4.00 7.21
CA SER A 49 3.81 3.46 8.37
C SER A 49 2.97 4.51 9.13
N GLY A 50 2.31 5.39 8.41
CA GLY A 50 1.40 6.41 8.94
C GLY A 50 -0.01 5.89 9.20
N HIS A 51 -0.98 6.81 9.24
CA HIS A 51 -2.38 6.46 9.52
C HIS A 51 -3.04 5.67 8.39
N MET A 52 -2.57 5.76 7.14
CA MET A 52 -3.07 4.91 6.05
C MET A 52 -2.87 3.42 6.35
N ARG A 53 -1.74 3.05 6.97
CA ARG A 53 -1.51 1.69 7.46
C ARG A 53 -2.54 1.24 8.49
N VAL A 54 -2.93 2.13 9.39
CA VAL A 54 -3.98 1.86 10.38
C VAL A 54 -5.34 1.72 9.68
N ALA A 55 -5.62 2.54 8.67
CA ALA A 55 -6.84 2.44 7.87
C ALA A 55 -6.97 1.06 7.21
N VAL A 56 -5.92 0.57 6.55
CA VAL A 56 -5.95 -0.77 5.92
C VAL A 56 -6.14 -1.87 6.97
N LYS A 57 -5.48 -1.77 8.14
CA LYS A 57 -5.70 -2.71 9.25
C LYS A 57 -7.14 -2.70 9.75
N ASN A 58 -7.79 -1.54 9.81
CA ASN A 58 -9.19 -1.43 10.18
C ASN A 58 -10.11 -2.09 9.14
N PHE A 59 -9.77 -2.03 7.85
CA PHE A 59 -10.48 -2.79 6.81
C PHE A 59 -10.28 -4.29 6.96
N LEU A 60 -9.05 -4.76 7.18
CA LEU A 60 -8.78 -6.18 7.46
C LEU A 60 -9.58 -6.70 8.66
N ALA A 61 -9.69 -5.90 9.72
CA ALA A 61 -10.43 -6.27 10.94
C ALA A 61 -11.94 -6.48 10.69
N LYS A 62 -12.51 -5.89 9.63
CA LYS A 62 -13.91 -6.11 9.21
C LYS A 62 -14.10 -7.45 8.47
N THR A 63 -13.01 -8.17 8.18
CA THR A 63 -13.02 -9.41 7.41
C THR A 63 -12.53 -10.59 8.24
N ARG A 64 -12.68 -11.80 7.69
CA ARG A 64 -12.05 -13.01 8.23
C ARG A 64 -10.61 -13.20 7.73
N ILE A 65 -10.15 -12.36 6.80
CA ILE A 65 -8.81 -12.44 6.20
C ILE A 65 -7.77 -12.05 7.25
N ARG A 66 -6.68 -12.81 7.31
CA ARG A 66 -5.54 -12.54 8.18
C ARG A 66 -4.27 -12.56 7.35
N ARG A 67 -3.35 -11.65 7.66
CA ARG A 67 -2.03 -11.59 7.05
C ARG A 67 -1.24 -12.83 7.44
N ASP A 68 -0.62 -13.48 6.46
CA ASP A 68 0.38 -14.50 6.71
C ASP A 68 1.74 -13.83 6.98
N GLU A 69 2.12 -13.77 8.26
CA GLU A 69 3.37 -13.14 8.71
C GLU A 69 4.64 -13.89 8.23
N ASN A 70 4.50 -15.16 7.84
CA ASN A 70 5.61 -15.95 7.33
C ASN A 70 5.97 -15.51 5.90
N ASN A 71 4.96 -15.27 5.07
CA ASN A 71 5.12 -14.97 3.64
C ASN A 71 5.07 -13.47 3.31
N PHE A 72 4.23 -12.69 3.99
CA PHE A 72 4.18 -11.24 3.76
C PHE A 72 5.17 -10.51 4.65
N LYS A 73 6.21 -9.92 4.04
CA LYS A 73 7.18 -9.05 4.74
C LYS A 73 6.84 -7.56 4.63
N GLU A 74 6.12 -7.17 3.58
CA GLU A 74 5.66 -5.80 3.35
C GLU A 74 4.67 -5.29 4.41
N ASN A 75 4.55 -3.98 4.54
CA ASN A 75 3.52 -3.36 5.38
C ASN A 75 2.13 -3.48 4.73
N GLU A 76 1.07 -3.40 5.55
CA GLU A 76 -0.31 -3.57 5.09
C GLU A 76 -0.77 -2.45 4.14
N ASP A 77 -0.13 -1.29 4.17
CA ASP A 77 -0.40 -0.19 3.24
C ASP A 77 0.52 -0.17 2.02
N SER A 78 1.33 -1.21 1.80
CA SER A 78 2.05 -1.32 0.53
C SER A 78 1.07 -1.57 -0.62
N VAL A 79 1.36 -1.04 -1.80
CA VAL A 79 0.55 -1.23 -3.01
C VAL A 79 0.35 -2.71 -3.29
N GLY A 80 1.41 -3.52 -3.18
CA GLY A 80 1.32 -4.98 -3.38
C GLY A 80 0.38 -5.66 -2.39
N PHE A 81 0.43 -5.27 -1.10
CA PHE A 81 -0.49 -5.82 -0.10
C PHE A 81 -1.93 -5.38 -0.36
N ILE A 82 -2.16 -4.08 -0.59
CA ILE A 82 -3.51 -3.52 -0.80
C ILE A 82 -4.18 -4.18 -2.02
N LEU A 83 -3.45 -4.35 -3.13
CA LEU A 83 -3.99 -5.01 -4.33
C LEU A 83 -4.26 -6.50 -4.10
N THR A 84 -3.41 -7.19 -3.34
CA THR A 84 -3.66 -8.59 -3.00
C THR A 84 -4.88 -8.73 -2.09
N PHE A 85 -5.03 -7.83 -1.12
CA PHE A 85 -6.21 -7.77 -0.27
C PHE A 85 -7.48 -7.46 -1.08
N MET A 86 -7.38 -6.56 -2.07
CA MET A 86 -8.49 -6.27 -2.97
C MET A 86 -8.88 -7.50 -3.80
N HIS A 87 -7.90 -8.23 -4.35
CA HIS A 87 -8.14 -9.48 -5.08
C HIS A 87 -8.88 -10.51 -4.21
N GLU A 88 -8.43 -10.73 -2.98
CA GLU A 88 -9.06 -11.70 -2.07
C GLU A 88 -10.53 -11.32 -1.75
N LEU A 89 -10.81 -10.03 -1.53
CA LEU A 89 -12.20 -9.57 -1.34
C LEU A 89 -13.08 -9.89 -2.56
N ILE A 90 -12.57 -9.65 -3.77
CA ILE A 90 -13.27 -9.94 -5.02
C ILE A 90 -13.58 -11.43 -5.15
N GLU A 91 -12.62 -12.31 -4.87
CA GLU A 91 -12.81 -13.77 -4.92
C GLU A 91 -13.90 -14.22 -3.92
N LEU A 92 -13.90 -13.68 -2.70
CA LEU A 92 -14.93 -14.00 -1.70
C LEU A 92 -16.33 -13.52 -2.13
N ILE A 93 -16.41 -12.35 -2.77
CA ILE A 93 -17.67 -11.79 -3.30
C ILE A 93 -18.21 -12.64 -4.46
N ILE A 94 -17.33 -13.13 -5.34
CA ILE A 94 -17.66 -14.06 -6.42
C ILE A 94 -18.15 -15.39 -5.82
N ALA A 95 -17.52 -15.85 -4.74
CA ALA A 95 -17.93 -17.04 -3.99
C ALA A 95 -19.24 -16.86 -3.17
N GLY A 96 -19.87 -15.68 -3.21
CA GLY A 96 -21.18 -15.42 -2.63
C GLY A 96 -21.18 -14.68 -1.29
N GLN A 97 -20.02 -14.31 -0.75
CA GLN A 97 -19.91 -13.50 0.48
C GLN A 97 -20.11 -12.01 0.16
N LYS A 98 -21.36 -11.64 -0.16
CA LYS A 98 -21.76 -10.28 -0.56
C LYS A 98 -21.59 -9.22 0.54
N GLU A 99 -21.42 -9.62 1.79
CA GLU A 99 -21.09 -8.70 2.88
C GLU A 99 -19.80 -7.90 2.64
N TYR A 100 -18.90 -8.41 1.78
CA TYR A 100 -17.66 -7.72 1.45
C TYR A 100 -17.78 -6.70 0.32
N ASP A 101 -18.92 -6.60 -0.39
CA ASP A 101 -19.12 -5.60 -1.45
C ASP A 101 -18.86 -4.18 -0.94
N THR A 102 -19.39 -3.86 0.26
CA THR A 102 -19.16 -2.56 0.91
C THR A 102 -17.71 -2.37 1.35
N VAL A 103 -17.06 -3.43 1.83
CA VAL A 103 -15.64 -3.39 2.26
C VAL A 103 -14.74 -3.11 1.06
N GLN A 104 -14.97 -3.80 -0.06
CA GLN A 104 -14.29 -3.58 -1.33
C GLN A 104 -14.43 -2.13 -1.80
N HIS A 105 -15.66 -1.62 -1.88
CA HIS A 105 -15.94 -0.26 -2.33
C HIS A 105 -15.22 0.77 -1.45
N CYS A 106 -15.38 0.67 -0.12
CA CYS A 106 -14.74 1.60 0.81
C CYS A 106 -13.21 1.50 0.77
N LEU A 107 -12.62 0.30 0.65
CA LEU A 107 -11.17 0.15 0.51
C LEU A 107 -10.65 0.87 -0.74
N PHE A 108 -11.35 0.72 -1.87
CA PHE A 108 -10.97 1.41 -3.10
C PHE A 108 -11.08 2.93 -2.95
N VAL A 109 -12.21 3.44 -2.46
CA VAL A 109 -12.49 4.88 -2.36
C VAL A 109 -11.59 5.57 -1.34
N GLU A 110 -11.41 4.98 -0.16
CA GLU A 110 -10.74 5.61 0.98
C GLU A 110 -9.23 5.39 0.97
N VAL A 111 -8.76 4.26 0.43
CA VAL A 111 -7.33 3.91 0.46
C VAL A 111 -6.69 3.98 -0.92
N ILE A 112 -7.21 3.27 -1.93
CA ILE A 112 -6.52 3.14 -3.22
C ILE A 112 -6.61 4.42 -4.04
N ASN A 113 -7.84 4.85 -4.33
CA ASN A 113 -8.14 5.94 -5.24
C ASN A 113 -7.40 7.26 -4.92
N PRO A 114 -7.23 7.68 -3.65
CA PRO A 114 -6.61 8.96 -3.31
C PRO A 114 -5.15 9.13 -3.73
N PHE A 115 -4.35 8.06 -3.79
CA PHE A 115 -2.90 8.16 -4.06
C PHE A 115 -2.44 7.46 -5.34
N ILE A 116 -3.26 6.55 -5.88
CA ILE A 116 -2.75 5.58 -6.85
C ILE A 116 -2.30 6.21 -8.18
N ASP A 117 -2.89 7.33 -8.60
CA ASP A 117 -2.44 8.03 -9.80
C ASP A 117 -1.01 8.57 -9.66
N GLU A 118 -0.66 9.12 -8.49
CA GLU A 118 0.69 9.63 -8.23
C GLU A 118 1.70 8.49 -8.20
N PHE A 119 1.35 7.37 -7.57
CA PHE A 119 2.17 6.16 -7.59
C PHE A 119 2.42 5.67 -9.02
N ILE A 120 1.36 5.58 -9.84
CA ILE A 120 1.46 5.14 -11.25
C ILE A 120 2.37 6.06 -12.05
N VAL A 121 2.21 7.39 -11.91
CA VAL A 121 3.08 8.36 -12.59
C VAL A 121 4.52 8.20 -12.15
N ASN A 122 4.78 8.06 -10.84
CA ASN A 122 6.12 7.89 -10.31
C ASN A 122 6.80 6.61 -10.82
N VAL A 123 6.07 5.50 -10.94
CA VAL A 123 6.59 4.26 -11.55
C VAL A 123 6.86 4.45 -13.04
N TYR A 124 5.91 5.05 -13.77
CA TYR A 124 6.03 5.24 -15.21
C TYR A 124 7.22 6.15 -15.59
N GLU A 125 7.45 7.22 -14.82
CA GLU A 125 8.51 8.20 -15.07
C GLU A 125 9.87 7.81 -14.48
N HIS A 126 9.95 6.73 -13.69
CA HIS A 126 11.20 6.33 -13.07
C HIS A 126 12.22 5.87 -14.13
N LYS A 127 13.44 6.39 -14.06
CA LYS A 127 14.48 6.17 -15.10
C LYS A 127 14.90 4.71 -15.27
N MET A 128 14.78 3.93 -14.21
CA MET A 128 15.11 2.50 -14.22
C MET A 128 13.93 1.64 -14.65
N SER A 129 12.73 2.21 -14.74
CA SER A 129 11.56 1.46 -15.20
C SER A 129 11.63 1.24 -16.71
N GLN A 130 11.51 -0.02 -17.10
CA GLN A 130 11.38 -0.53 -18.46
C GLN A 130 10.12 -1.39 -18.52
N ALA A 131 10.13 -2.60 -17.96
CA ALA A 131 8.92 -3.41 -17.87
C ALA A 131 7.89 -2.78 -16.94
N TYR A 132 8.33 -2.13 -15.86
CA TYR A 132 7.44 -1.44 -14.92
C TYR A 132 6.73 -0.22 -15.53
N GLN A 133 7.23 0.36 -16.64
CA GLN A 133 6.48 1.39 -17.38
C GLN A 133 5.24 0.77 -18.02
N SER A 134 5.40 -0.37 -18.68
CA SER A 134 4.28 -1.13 -19.24
C SER A 134 3.34 -1.63 -18.14
N VAL A 135 3.86 -2.06 -16.98
CA VAL A 135 3.04 -2.40 -15.81
C VAL A 135 2.22 -1.19 -15.35
N ALA A 136 2.82 0.00 -15.27
CA ALA A 136 2.11 1.22 -14.89
C ALA A 136 0.99 1.58 -15.89
N VAL A 137 1.18 1.35 -17.20
CA VAL A 137 0.14 1.53 -18.22
C VAL A 137 -1.02 0.55 -18.03
N VAL A 138 -0.73 -0.72 -17.77
CA VAL A 138 -1.77 -1.73 -17.46
C VAL A 138 -2.49 -1.35 -16.18
N PHE A 139 -1.74 -0.93 -15.15
CA PHE A 139 -2.30 -0.58 -13.86
C PHE A 139 -3.19 0.65 -13.92
N ASN A 140 -2.81 1.67 -14.69
CA ASN A 140 -3.65 2.85 -14.94
C ASN A 140 -4.99 2.46 -15.61
N ALA A 141 -4.96 1.55 -16.57
CA ALA A 141 -6.18 1.05 -17.21
C ALA A 141 -7.07 0.27 -16.21
N PHE A 142 -6.46 -0.53 -15.33
CA PHE A 142 -7.17 -1.22 -14.25
C PHE A 142 -7.84 -0.23 -13.28
N ILE A 143 -7.11 0.78 -12.80
CA ILE A 143 -7.69 1.79 -11.90
C ILE A 143 -8.82 2.57 -12.58
N ALA A 144 -8.70 2.89 -13.87
CA ALA A 144 -9.78 3.53 -14.62
C ALA A 144 -11.03 2.65 -14.70
N PHE A 145 -10.85 1.34 -14.87
CA PHE A 145 -11.94 0.38 -14.85
C PHE A 145 -12.61 0.31 -13.47
N GLU A 146 -11.84 0.19 -12.39
CA GLU A 146 -12.37 0.16 -11.02
C GLU A 146 -13.15 1.44 -10.68
N ARG A 147 -12.64 2.61 -11.09
CA ARG A 147 -13.35 3.90 -10.95
C ARG A 147 -14.70 3.89 -11.65
N MET A 148 -14.76 3.37 -12.87
CA MET A 148 -16.00 3.24 -13.61
C MET A 148 -16.95 2.27 -12.90
N TYR A 149 -16.45 1.13 -12.42
CA TYR A 149 -17.23 0.12 -11.72
C TYR A 149 -17.86 0.63 -10.43
N PHE A 150 -17.11 1.38 -9.62
CA PHE A 150 -17.61 1.98 -8.38
C PHE A 150 -18.29 3.34 -8.55
N GLU A 151 -18.37 3.87 -9.77
CA GLU A 151 -18.89 5.21 -10.06
C GLU A 151 -18.14 6.32 -9.30
N VAL A 152 -16.82 6.18 -9.18
CA VAL A 152 -15.95 7.08 -8.42
C VAL A 152 -15.12 7.93 -9.37
N ALA A 153 -15.12 9.25 -9.14
CA ALA A 153 -14.29 10.16 -9.92
C ALA A 153 -12.80 10.01 -9.59
N LYS A 154 -11.96 10.31 -10.58
CA LYS A 154 -10.53 10.53 -10.37
C LYS A 154 -10.35 11.75 -9.44
N PRO A 155 -9.61 11.62 -8.31
CA PRO A 155 -9.38 12.74 -7.43
C PRO A 155 -8.47 13.79 -8.09
N PRO A 156 -8.56 15.06 -7.67
CA PRO A 156 -7.58 16.06 -8.08
C PRO A 156 -6.20 15.63 -7.59
N MET A 157 -5.16 15.87 -8.40
CA MET A 157 -3.79 15.64 -7.95
C MET A 157 -3.50 16.56 -6.77
N LYS A 158 -3.12 15.99 -5.63
CA LYS A 158 -2.69 16.76 -4.47
C LYS A 158 -1.37 17.45 -4.81
N GLU A 159 -1.24 18.72 -4.46
CA GLU A 159 0.09 19.34 -4.44
C GLU A 159 0.93 18.61 -3.40
N SER A 160 2.12 18.15 -3.79
CA SER A 160 3.06 17.49 -2.89
C SER A 160 3.37 18.44 -1.72
N LYS A 161 2.69 18.22 -0.58
CA LYS A 161 3.10 18.79 0.69
C LYS A 161 4.33 18.02 1.11
N ARG A 162 5.49 18.44 0.59
CA ARG A 162 6.79 17.96 1.04
C ARG A 162 6.77 18.04 2.56
N ALA A 163 6.85 16.88 3.23
CA ALA A 163 6.70 16.80 4.68
C ALA A 163 7.49 17.95 5.32
N GLU A 164 6.77 18.90 5.92
CA GLU A 164 7.39 19.80 6.88
C GLU A 164 8.04 18.88 7.90
N ARG A 165 9.28 19.21 8.27
CA ARG A 165 10.07 18.44 9.25
C ARG A 165 9.12 18.03 10.38
N PRO A 166 9.10 16.75 10.78
CA PRO A 166 8.12 16.27 11.75
C PRO A 166 8.05 17.27 12.90
N GLU A 167 6.86 17.84 13.13
CA GLU A 167 6.66 18.74 14.26
C GLU A 167 7.24 18.05 15.47
N VAL A 168 8.19 18.73 16.12
CA VAL A 168 8.83 18.24 17.33
C VAL A 168 7.71 17.84 18.27
N ILE A 169 7.59 16.54 18.57
CA ILE A 169 6.54 16.01 19.44
C ILE A 169 6.48 16.92 20.65
N SER A 170 5.34 17.59 20.86
CA SER A 170 5.23 18.52 21.98
C SER A 170 5.56 17.77 23.27
N GLY A 171 6.19 18.44 24.23
CA GLY A 171 6.58 17.82 25.49
C GLY A 171 5.41 17.11 26.21
N ALA A 172 4.17 17.53 25.95
CA ALA A 172 2.96 16.90 26.47
C ALA A 172 2.65 15.54 25.79
N GLU A 173 2.75 15.44 24.47
CA GLU A 173 2.49 14.18 23.76
C GLU A 173 3.60 13.15 24.02
N ALA A 174 4.85 13.60 24.16
CA ALA A 174 5.96 12.73 24.56
C ALA A 174 5.74 12.12 25.97
N ARG A 175 5.26 12.93 26.92
CA ARG A 175 4.89 12.47 28.27
C ARG A 175 3.74 11.48 28.24
N ARG A 176 2.66 11.78 27.50
CA ARG A 176 1.51 10.88 27.38
C ARG A 176 1.89 9.52 26.80
N ARG A 177 2.78 9.49 25.80
CA ARG A 177 3.31 8.24 25.22
C ARG A 177 4.18 7.46 26.21
N ALA A 178 5.01 8.14 27.00
CA ALA A 178 5.82 7.50 28.04
C ALA A 178 4.94 6.90 29.15
N GLU A 179 3.91 7.60 29.59
CA GLU A 179 2.94 7.11 30.58
C GLU A 179 2.16 5.89 30.07
N ASN A 180 1.68 5.92 28.82
CA ASN A 180 0.99 4.78 28.21
C ASN A 180 1.92 3.56 28.06
N LYS A 181 3.20 3.77 27.74
CA LYS A 181 4.19 2.70 27.69
C LYS A 181 4.42 2.10 29.09
N ALA A 182 4.63 2.94 30.10
CA ALA A 182 4.83 2.50 31.48
C ALA A 182 3.63 1.71 32.03
N LYS A 183 2.40 2.14 31.76
CA LYS A 183 1.19 1.40 32.14
C LYS A 183 1.13 0.03 31.46
N ARG A 184 1.39 -0.04 30.15
CA ARG A 184 1.40 -1.33 29.42
C ARG A 184 2.48 -2.29 29.93
N ASP A 185 3.65 -1.77 30.30
CA ASP A 185 4.73 -2.60 30.84
C ASP A 185 4.41 -3.07 32.27
N ALA A 186 3.76 -2.24 33.08
CA ALA A 186 3.26 -2.61 34.40
C ALA A 186 2.14 -3.65 34.34
N ASP A 187 1.17 -3.49 33.43
CA ASP A 187 0.06 -4.44 33.24
C ASP A 187 0.60 -5.81 32.78
N LYS A 188 1.61 -5.84 31.91
CA LYS A 188 2.29 -7.06 31.48
C LYS A 188 3.08 -7.73 32.61
N ALA A 189 3.70 -6.95 33.50
CA ALA A 189 4.41 -7.48 34.65
C ALA A 189 3.45 -8.10 35.66
N ALA A 190 2.34 -7.42 35.96
CA ALA A 190 1.30 -7.91 36.85
C ALA A 190 0.62 -9.19 36.32
N GLN A 191 0.38 -9.29 35.00
CA GLN A 191 -0.12 -10.54 34.39
C GLN A 191 0.86 -11.70 34.53
N LYS A 192 2.17 -11.46 34.38
CA LYS A 192 3.20 -12.49 34.57
C LYS A 192 3.32 -12.97 36.01
N GLU A 193 3.11 -12.09 36.99
CA GLU A 193 3.11 -12.47 38.41
C GLU A 193 1.84 -13.23 38.81
N LEU A 194 0.71 -13.03 38.12
CA LEU A 194 -0.53 -13.78 38.36
C LEU A 194 -0.53 -15.18 37.72
N GLU A 195 0.31 -15.40 36.72
CA GLU A 195 0.44 -16.67 35.98
C GLU A 195 1.58 -17.58 36.49
N ALA A 196 2.34 -17.13 37.52
CA ALA A 196 3.44 -17.86 38.16
C ALA A 196 3.03 -18.45 39.51
#